data_AF-A0A846JTF2-F1
#
_entry.id   AF-A0A846JTF2-F1
#
_cell.length_a   1.000
_cell.length_b   1.000
_cell.length_c   1.000
_cell.angle_alpha   90.00
_cell.angle_beta   90.00
_cell.angle_gamma   90.00
#
_symmetry.space_group_name_H-M   'P 1'
#
loop_
_entity.id
_entity.type
_entity.pdbx_description
1 polymer ?
#
loop_
_entity_poly.entity_id
_entity_poly.type
_entity_poly.pdbx_seq_one_letter_code
_entity_poly.pdbx_strand_id
1 'polypeptide(L)'
;MNDLECSEFCKIIKCMKKTLWLWEFDRIIPHPNSIKKICDNFNVELEYFDYYYKWYFSDYEKAFLKWKNENNFSYEECALKLNTYASTLSSFVHKKYKPSYEFYMKLKENGIIQN
;
A
#
# COMPACT_ATOMS: atom_id res chain seq x y z
N MET A 1 -6.41 26.20 -15.37
CA MET A 1 -5.70 25.21 -14.55
C MET A 1 -5.75 25.80 -13.15
N ASN A 2 -6.59 25.26 -12.25
CA ASN A 2 -6.77 25.86 -10.93
C ASN A 2 -5.52 25.55 -10.11
N ASP A 3 -4.64 26.54 -9.94
CA ASP A 3 -3.62 26.51 -8.89
C ASP A 3 -4.35 26.58 -7.55
N LEU A 4 -4.76 25.41 -7.08
CA LEU A 4 -5.38 25.27 -5.78
C LEU A 4 -4.32 25.63 -4.73
N GLU A 5 -4.58 26.64 -3.92
CA GLU A 5 -3.61 27.00 -2.88
C GLU A 5 -3.40 25.80 -1.94
N CYS A 6 -2.15 25.56 -1.55
CA CYS A 6 -1.78 24.50 -0.59
C CYS A 6 -2.69 24.50 0.67
N SER A 7 -3.14 25.67 1.11
CA SER A 7 -4.06 25.81 2.24
C SER A 7 -5.45 25.24 1.98
N GLU A 8 -5.98 25.44 0.76
CA GLU A 8 -7.28 24.93 0.33
C GLU A 8 -7.21 23.42 0.09
N PHE A 9 -6.12 22.93 -0.52
CA PHE A 9 -5.87 21.50 -0.66
C PHE A 9 -5.92 20.79 0.69
N CYS A 10 -5.13 21.28 1.66
CA CYS A 10 -5.06 20.71 2.99
C CYS A 10 -6.42 20.69 3.70
N LYS A 11 -7.25 21.73 3.49
CA LYS A 11 -8.61 21.77 4.03
C LYS A 11 -9.51 20.69 3.41
N ILE A 12 -9.49 20.54 2.08
CA ILE A 12 -10.29 19.55 1.35
C ILE A 12 -9.99 18.14 1.84
N ILE A 13 -8.71 17.77 1.90
CA ILE A 13 -8.30 16.40 2.27
C ILE A 13 -8.11 16.21 3.78
N LYS A 14 -8.38 17.25 4.58
CA LYS A 14 -8.26 17.30 6.04
C LYS A 14 -6.87 16.83 6.50
N CYS A 15 -5.81 17.41 5.95
CA CYS A 15 -4.42 17.17 6.36
C CYS A 15 -3.75 18.46 6.82
N MET A 16 -2.62 18.34 7.53
CA MET A 16 -1.79 19.49 7.88
C MET A 16 -0.87 19.85 6.71
N LYS A 17 -0.57 21.14 6.52
CA LYS A 17 0.44 21.61 5.55
C LYS A 17 1.78 20.90 5.73
N LYS A 18 2.19 20.65 6.98
CA LYS A 18 3.40 19.87 7.28
C LYS A 18 3.35 18.46 6.68
N THR A 19 2.20 17.78 6.76
CA THR A 19 2.03 16.44 6.20
C THR A 19 2.19 16.45 4.68
N LEU A 20 1.61 17.44 4.00
CA LEU A 20 1.80 17.60 2.56
C LEU A 20 3.26 17.87 2.21
N TRP A 21 3.92 18.74 2.98
CA TRP A 21 5.33 19.05 2.80
C TRP A 21 6.23 17.82 2.94
N LEU A 22 5.94 16.94 3.92
CA LEU A 22 6.65 15.67 4.08
C LEU A 22 6.49 14.74 2.84
N TRP A 23 5.34 14.79 2.17
CA TRP A 23 5.12 13.98 0.97
C TRP A 23 5.87 14.54 -0.24
N GLU A 24 5.82 15.85 -0.44
CA GLU A 24 6.38 16.52 -1.62
C GLU A 24 7.90 16.68 -1.55
N PHE A 25 8.44 17.02 -0.39
CA PHE A 25 9.85 17.41 -0.24
C PHE A 25 10.68 16.33 0.45
N ASP A 26 10.16 15.70 1.50
CA ASP A 26 10.86 14.64 2.24
C ASP A 26 10.63 13.24 1.65
N ARG A 27 9.81 13.13 0.59
CA ARG A 27 9.47 11.87 -0.10
C ARG A 27 8.93 10.80 0.85
N ILE A 28 8.27 11.21 1.93
CA ILE A 28 7.58 10.29 2.82
C ILE A 28 6.35 9.75 2.08
N ILE A 29 6.27 8.43 1.95
CA ILE A 29 5.15 7.76 1.29
C ILE A 29 3.84 8.12 2.00
N PRO A 30 2.86 8.70 1.30
CA PRO A 30 1.57 9.03 1.89
C PRO A 30 0.86 7.79 2.41
N HIS A 31 0.21 7.92 3.58
CA HIS A 31 -0.62 6.84 4.12
C HIS A 31 -1.79 6.55 3.16
N PRO A 32 -2.17 5.28 2.92
CA PRO A 32 -3.22 4.92 1.96
C PRO A 32 -4.56 5.60 2.18
N ASN A 33 -4.98 5.79 3.44
CA ASN A 33 -6.21 6.54 3.74
C ASN A 33 -6.14 8.02 3.31
N SER A 34 -4.96 8.63 3.29
CA SER A 34 -4.78 10.00 2.81
C SER A 34 -4.90 10.06 1.29
N ILE A 35 -4.28 9.13 0.57
CA ILE A 35 -4.44 9.00 -0.88
C ILE A 35 -5.90 8.73 -1.24
N LYS A 36 -6.55 7.82 -0.53
CA LYS A 36 -7.98 7.55 -0.73
C LYS A 36 -8.83 8.82 -0.60
N LYS A 37 -8.57 9.69 0.39
CA LYS A 37 -9.27 10.98 0.49
C LYS A 37 -9.01 11.88 -0.71
N ILE A 38 -7.78 11.95 -1.20
CA ILE A 38 -7.46 12.75 -2.41
C ILE A 38 -8.25 12.19 -3.60
N CYS A 39 -8.12 10.89 -3.86
CA CYS A 39 -8.83 10.19 -4.93
C CYS A 39 -10.36 10.42 -4.87
N ASP A 40 -10.96 10.27 -3.68
CA ASP A 40 -12.40 10.44 -3.48
C ASP A 40 -12.84 11.92 -3.69
N ASN A 41 -12.03 12.92 -3.30
CA ASN A 41 -12.39 14.34 -3.44
C ASN A 41 -12.16 14.89 -4.86
N PHE A 42 -11.16 14.38 -5.56
CA PHE A 42 -10.77 14.87 -6.89
C PHE A 42 -11.19 13.93 -8.02
N ASN A 43 -11.91 12.85 -7.70
CA ASN A 43 -12.36 11.83 -8.64
C ASN A 43 -11.21 11.25 -9.49
N VAL A 44 -10.14 10.84 -8.79
CA VAL A 44 -8.93 10.25 -9.39
C VAL A 44 -8.81 8.82 -8.91
N GLU A 45 -8.40 7.89 -9.78
CA GLU A 45 -8.16 6.50 -9.39
C GLU A 45 -6.96 6.36 -8.45
N LEU A 46 -6.93 5.32 -7.61
CA LEU A 46 -5.84 5.12 -6.63
C LEU A 46 -4.50 4.87 -7.32
N GLU A 47 -4.53 4.18 -8.45
CA GLU A 47 -3.41 3.80 -9.30
C GLU A 47 -2.68 4.99 -9.91
N TYR A 48 -3.33 6.16 -9.96
CA TYR A 48 -2.69 7.40 -10.36
C TYR A 48 -1.46 7.71 -9.49
N PHE A 49 -1.53 7.39 -8.18
CA PHE A 49 -0.43 7.61 -7.25
C PHE A 49 0.56 6.45 -7.26
N ASP A 50 0.06 5.22 -7.15
CA ASP A 50 0.82 3.97 -7.28
C ASP A 50 -0.17 2.79 -7.23
N TYR A 51 0.13 1.69 -7.92
CA TYR A 51 -0.69 0.47 -7.86
C TYR A 51 -0.82 -0.11 -6.44
N TYR A 52 0.18 0.12 -5.58
CA TYR A 52 0.14 -0.18 -4.15
C TYR A 52 -1.15 0.31 -3.48
N TYR A 53 -1.62 1.51 -3.80
CA TYR A 53 -2.80 2.08 -3.15
C TYR A 53 -4.07 1.32 -3.55
N LYS A 54 -4.22 0.92 -4.81
CA LYS A 54 -5.31 0.03 -5.24
C LYS A 54 -5.23 -1.31 -4.52
N TRP A 55 -4.05 -1.92 -4.52
CA TRP A 55 -3.82 -3.22 -3.89
C TRP A 55 -4.10 -3.20 -2.38
N TYR A 56 -3.72 -2.15 -1.67
CA TYR A 56 -3.92 -1.99 -0.22
C TYR A 56 -5.40 -2.07 0.21
N PHE A 57 -6.31 -1.57 -0.63
CA PHE A 57 -7.75 -1.60 -0.39
C PHE A 57 -8.46 -2.82 -0.99
N SER A 58 -7.71 -3.73 -1.63
CA SER A 58 -8.23 -4.98 -2.19
C SER A 58 -8.17 -6.15 -1.19
N ASP A 59 -8.55 -7.35 -1.63
CA ASP A 59 -8.24 -8.62 -0.97
C ASP A 59 -6.76 -9.02 -1.23
N TYR A 60 -5.86 -8.19 -0.71
CA TYR A 60 -4.42 -8.25 -0.97
C TYR A 60 -3.75 -9.60 -0.62
N GLU A 61 -4.33 -10.36 0.29
CA GLU A 61 -3.84 -11.65 0.76
C GLU A 61 -4.01 -12.76 -0.27
N LYS A 62 -4.96 -12.62 -1.20
CA LYS A 62 -5.32 -13.68 -2.16
C LYS A 62 -4.15 -14.05 -3.07
N ALA A 63 -3.39 -13.07 -3.54
CA ALA A 63 -2.24 -13.29 -4.40
C ALA A 63 -1.16 -14.13 -3.68
N PHE A 64 -0.86 -13.80 -2.42
CA PHE A 64 0.07 -14.56 -1.59
C PHE A 64 -0.43 -15.98 -1.31
N LEU A 65 -1.70 -16.15 -0.96
CA LEU A 65 -2.28 -17.47 -0.70
C LEU A 65 -2.27 -18.36 -1.94
N LYS A 66 -2.58 -17.80 -3.11
CA LYS A 66 -2.50 -18.49 -4.40
C LYS A 66 -1.07 -18.97 -4.65
N TRP A 67 -0.09 -18.06 -4.59
CA TRP A 67 1.32 -18.39 -4.78
C TRP A 67 1.82 -19.46 -3.80
N LYS A 68 1.49 -19.33 -2.51
CA LYS A 68 1.83 -20.32 -1.48
C LYS A 68 1.27 -21.71 -1.84
N ASN A 69 0.01 -21.78 -2.23
CA ASN A 69 -0.67 -23.05 -2.51
C ASN A 69 -0.17 -23.69 -3.81
N GLU A 70 0.03 -22.91 -4.88
CA GLU A 70 0.54 -23.40 -6.17
C GLU A 70 1.95 -24.00 -6.05
N ASN A 71 2.76 -23.47 -5.13
CA ASN A 71 4.10 -23.98 -4.86
C ASN A 71 4.16 -24.99 -3.71
N ASN A 72 3.02 -25.30 -3.08
CA ASN A 72 2.92 -26.17 -1.90
C ASN A 72 3.86 -25.75 -0.74
N PHE A 73 4.02 -24.45 -0.52
CA PHE A 73 4.91 -23.93 0.54
C PHE A 73 4.22 -23.88 1.92
N SER A 74 5.01 -24.15 2.95
CA SER A 74 4.70 -23.82 4.35
C SER A 74 4.89 -22.31 4.60
N TYR A 75 4.38 -21.79 5.72
CA TYR A 75 4.62 -20.39 6.08
C TYR A 75 6.11 -20.10 6.38
N GLU A 76 6.83 -21.07 6.91
CA GLU A 76 8.27 -21.00 7.17
C GLU A 76 9.06 -20.90 5.87
N GLU A 77 8.71 -21.69 4.85
CA GLU A 77 9.33 -21.63 3.52
C GLU A 77 9.05 -20.30 2.83
N CYS A 78 7.80 -19.81 2.92
CA CYS A 78 7.46 -18.47 2.42
C CYS A 78 8.25 -17.38 3.15
N ALA A 79 8.42 -17.50 4.46
CA ALA A 79 9.12 -16.52 5.28
C ALA A 79 10.62 -16.43 4.90
N LEU A 80 11.25 -17.57 4.63
CA LEU A 80 12.62 -17.62 4.11
C LEU A 80 12.74 -16.93 2.75
N LYS A 81 11.82 -17.21 1.82
CA LYS A 81 11.84 -16.61 0.47
C LYS A 81 11.61 -15.10 0.49
N LEU A 82 10.73 -14.62 1.37
CA LEU A 82 10.39 -13.21 1.50
C LEU A 82 11.26 -12.45 2.50
N ASN A 83 12.27 -13.11 3.08
CA ASN A 83 13.13 -12.57 4.13
C ASN A 83 12.31 -11.86 5.23
N THR A 84 11.41 -12.63 5.85
CA THR A 84 10.49 -12.18 6.90
C THR A 84 10.22 -13.31 7.90
N TYR A 85 9.21 -13.15 8.76
CA TYR A 85 8.81 -14.15 9.75
C TYR A 85 7.48 -14.79 9.39
N ALA A 86 7.31 -16.08 9.68
CA ALA A 86 6.06 -16.81 9.47
C ALA A 86 4.88 -16.16 10.23
N SER A 87 5.13 -15.60 11.41
CA SER A 87 4.14 -14.84 12.20
C SER A 87 3.67 -13.57 11.49
N THR A 88 4.56 -12.87 10.78
CA THR A 88 4.22 -11.71 9.94
C THR A 88 3.30 -12.13 8.80
N LEU A 89 3.62 -13.22 8.11
CA LEU A 89 2.81 -13.75 7.00
C LEU A 89 1.43 -14.22 7.48
N SER A 90 1.38 -14.93 8.61
CA SER A 90 0.12 -15.32 9.24
C SER A 90 -0.72 -14.09 9.60
N SER A 91 -0.13 -13.06 10.20
CA SER A 91 -0.83 -11.82 10.55
C SER A 91 -1.35 -11.06 9.31
N PHE A 92 -0.58 -11.08 8.22
CA PHE A 92 -0.96 -10.51 6.94
C PHE A 92 -2.18 -11.23 6.33
N VAL A 93 -2.15 -12.56 6.28
CA VAL A 93 -3.27 -13.39 5.76
C VAL A 93 -4.54 -13.17 6.58
N HIS A 94 -4.42 -13.11 7.91
CA HIS A 94 -5.55 -12.86 8.80
C HIS A 94 -5.93 -11.37 8.89
N LYS A 95 -5.32 -10.49 8.08
CA LYS A 95 -5.57 -9.04 8.04
C LYS A 95 -5.48 -8.37 9.42
N LYS A 96 -4.67 -8.89 10.34
CA LYS A 96 -4.47 -8.30 11.68
C LYS A 96 -3.91 -6.89 11.59
N TYR A 97 -3.05 -6.67 10.59
CA TYR A 97 -2.52 -5.37 10.22
C TYR A 97 -2.58 -5.21 8.70
N LYS A 98 -2.68 -3.96 8.27
CA LYS A 98 -2.60 -3.63 6.85
C LYS A 98 -1.12 -3.65 6.39
N PRO A 99 -0.85 -4.09 5.16
CA PRO A 99 0.52 -4.22 4.66
C PRO A 99 1.18 -2.86 4.49
N SER A 100 2.49 -2.78 4.75
CA SER A 100 3.30 -1.61 4.41
C SER A 100 3.67 -1.61 2.93
N TYR A 101 4.14 -0.47 2.44
CA TYR A 101 4.70 -0.35 1.09
C TYR A 101 5.93 -1.25 0.90
N GLU A 102 6.80 -1.36 1.91
CA GLU A 102 7.96 -2.25 1.86
C GLU A 102 7.54 -3.72 1.69
N PHE A 103 6.50 -4.16 2.42
CA PHE A 103 6.02 -5.53 2.29
C PHE A 103 5.35 -5.78 0.91
N TYR A 104 4.63 -4.78 0.38
CA TYR A 104 4.14 -4.82 -1.00
C TYR A 104 5.29 -5.01 -2.01
N MET A 105 6.37 -4.24 -1.87
CA MET A 105 7.54 -4.34 -2.75
C MET A 105 8.19 -5.72 -2.66
N LYS A 106 8.32 -6.30 -1.46
CA LYS A 106 8.83 -7.67 -1.30
C LYS A 106 8.01 -8.69 -2.09
N LEU A 107 6.68 -8.59 -2.03
CA LEU A 107 5.79 -9.49 -2.78
C LEU A 107 5.90 -9.26 -4.29
N LYS A 108 6.01 -8.00 -4.73
CA LYS A 108 6.17 -7.62 -6.14
C LYS A 108 7.50 -8.11 -6.73
N GLU A 109 8.61 -7.91 -6.03
CA GLU A 109 9.95 -8.34 -6.44
C GLU A 109 10.07 -9.87 -6.54
N ASN A 110 9.27 -10.61 -5.77
CA ASN A 110 9.17 -12.07 -5.84
C ASN A 110 8.13 -12.57 -6.86
N GLY A 111 7.55 -11.68 -7.67
CA GLY A 111 6.57 -12.02 -8.71
C GLY A 111 5.22 -12.52 -8.18
N ILE A 112 4.93 -12.32 -6.89
CA ILE A 112 3.69 -12.76 -6.24
C ILE A 112 2.54 -11.81 -6.60
N ILE A 113 2.83 -10.53 -6.75
CA ILE A 113 1.88 -9.51 -7.19
C ILE A 113 2.36 -8.95 -8.53
N GLN A 114 1.41 -8.79 -9.45
CA GLN A 114 1.63 -8.16 -10.75
C GLN A 114 0.73 -6.92 -10.87
N ASN A 115 1.23 -5.91 -11.59
CA ASN A 115 0.51 -4.67 -11.89
C ASN A 115 -0.60 -4.92 -12.91
#